data_AF-A0A935DH98-F1
#
_entry.id   AF-A0A935DH98-F1
#
_cell.length_a   1.000
_cell.length_b   1.000
_cell.length_c   1.000
_cell.angle_alpha   90.00
_cell.angle_beta   90.00
_cell.angle_gamma   90.00
#
_symmetry.space_group_name_H-M   'P 1'
#
loop_
_entity.id
_entity.type
_entity.pdbx_description
1 polymer ?
#
loop_
_entity_poly.entity_id
_entity_poly.type
_entity_poly.pdbx_seq_one_letter_code
_entity_poly.pdbx_strand_id
1 'polypeptide(L)'
;MELVNRTPVPAACAIGDGWDEEHQAGVVTAKATFTYEPGGALALDTQSPLPLFDDDEPTRFGVIPRDDLPREGDDFEVIFLGCAHAQRVRAVDAMEVALSVGPATRRLAVFGDRRWTDAGPSAPQPFRAMPLTWQNAFGGACVALIDREAPVIVTEARNPAGKGFDPWPQALALAEFLRCPPGYPSLDASLELPNVESPGALIRRREDAPAPASWATLPLSSVAHALRMIDLPRTQSEGRPVLTEQRFHRAVSEWVIARPEEGAEVVLSGLDPSGEVRFPLPTLRVLADFDVGGARTTVALAPQTMVLLGEKRTVTVTYRAHVHLRRVDELEKSVRLRVERA
;
A
#
# COMPACT_ATOMS: atom_id res chain seq x y z
N MET A 1 6.16 29.13 -9.55
CA MET A 1 5.45 29.46 -8.29
C MET A 1 6.36 29.10 -7.14
N GLU A 2 6.62 30.03 -6.23
CA GLU A 2 7.51 29.80 -5.09
C GLU A 2 6.73 29.21 -3.91
N LEU A 3 7.19 28.09 -3.34
CA LEU A 3 6.62 27.52 -2.11
C LEU A 3 7.39 28.05 -0.88
N VAL A 4 6.70 28.78 -0.02
CA VAL A 4 7.20 29.23 1.28
C VAL A 4 6.69 28.30 2.38
N ASN A 5 7.55 27.42 2.88
CA ASN A 5 7.21 26.51 3.96
C ASN A 5 8.08 26.78 5.21
N ARG A 6 7.43 27.24 6.29
CA ARG A 6 8.06 27.45 7.61
C ARG A 6 7.52 26.48 8.66
N THR A 7 6.81 25.45 8.22
CA THR A 7 6.21 24.44 9.08
C THR A 7 7.14 23.22 9.18
N PRO A 8 6.96 22.35 10.18
CA PRO A 8 7.67 21.07 10.24
C PRO A 8 7.14 20.01 9.26
N VAL A 9 6.18 20.35 8.38
CA VAL A 9 5.54 19.42 7.45
C VAL A 9 6.17 19.59 6.07
N PRO A 10 6.96 18.61 5.56
CA PRO A 10 7.47 18.65 4.20
C PRO A 10 6.34 18.84 3.18
N ALA A 11 6.57 19.71 2.20
CA ALA A 11 5.59 20.03 1.18
C ALA A 11 6.26 20.37 -0.15
N ALA A 12 5.53 20.14 -1.23
CA ALA A 12 5.89 20.47 -2.60
C ALA A 12 4.68 21.10 -3.30
N CYS A 13 4.95 21.97 -4.25
CA CYS A 13 3.94 22.51 -5.16
C CYS A 13 4.42 22.32 -6.59
N ALA A 14 3.71 21.49 -7.34
CA ALA A 14 3.93 21.29 -8.76
C ALA A 14 2.87 22.06 -9.55
N ILE A 15 3.28 22.78 -10.59
CA ILE A 15 2.40 23.50 -11.51
C ILE A 15 2.79 23.11 -12.93
N GLY A 16 1.80 22.74 -13.73
CA GLY A 16 1.94 22.42 -15.14
C GLY A 16 0.90 23.13 -16.00
N ASP A 17 0.86 22.75 -17.27
CA ASP A 17 -0.16 23.18 -18.21
C ASP A 17 -1.54 22.68 -17.76
N GLY A 18 -2.56 23.53 -17.95
CA GLY A 18 -3.95 23.18 -17.68
C GLY A 18 -4.62 22.51 -18.88
N TRP A 19 -5.95 22.63 -18.95
CA TRP A 19 -6.74 22.10 -20.05
C TRP A 19 -6.63 22.91 -21.36
N ASP A 20 -6.04 24.12 -21.31
CA ASP A 20 -5.75 24.99 -22.45
C ASP A 20 -4.52 25.87 -22.17
N GLU A 21 -4.15 26.73 -23.14
CA GLU A 21 -2.99 27.62 -23.05
C GLU A 21 -3.16 28.76 -22.02
N GLU A 22 -4.39 29.08 -21.62
CA GLU A 22 -4.72 30.13 -20.65
C GLU A 22 -4.81 29.62 -19.20
N HIS A 23 -4.74 28.31 -18.98
CA HIS A 23 -4.89 27.71 -17.66
C HIS A 23 -3.66 26.91 -17.23
N GLN A 24 -3.45 26.85 -15.92
CA GLN A 24 -2.44 26.01 -15.26
C GLN A 24 -3.14 25.11 -14.24
N ALA A 25 -2.71 23.86 -14.18
CA ALA A 25 -3.12 22.93 -13.14
C ALA A 25 -1.97 22.72 -12.16
N GLY A 26 -2.30 22.55 -10.89
CA GLY A 26 -1.31 22.39 -9.84
C GLY A 26 -1.73 21.40 -8.78
N VAL A 27 -0.74 20.80 -8.15
CA VAL A 27 -0.92 19.99 -6.96
C VAL A 27 -0.03 20.55 -5.86
N VAL A 28 -0.62 20.82 -4.70
CA VAL A 28 0.13 21.02 -3.47
C VAL A 28 0.04 19.73 -2.67
N THR A 29 1.21 19.15 -2.38
CA THR A 29 1.33 17.93 -1.58
C THR A 29 2.07 18.26 -0.30
N ALA A 30 1.59 17.76 0.83
CA ALA A 30 2.27 17.88 2.11
C ALA A 30 2.24 16.54 2.85
N LYS A 31 3.30 16.21 3.59
CA LYS A 31 3.36 14.97 4.37
C LYS A 31 3.67 15.28 5.83
N ALA A 32 2.72 15.00 6.71
CA ALA A 32 2.94 15.10 8.15
C ALA A 32 3.40 13.75 8.70
N THR A 33 4.40 13.77 9.58
CA THR A 33 4.91 12.59 10.28
C THR A 33 4.53 12.70 11.75
N PHE A 34 4.00 11.62 12.32
CA PHE A 34 3.60 11.53 13.71
C PHE A 34 4.26 10.32 14.36
N THR A 35 4.55 10.42 15.65
CA THR A 35 4.89 9.26 16.49
C THR A 35 3.73 8.96 17.42
N TYR A 36 3.50 7.67 17.68
CA TYR A 36 2.51 7.23 18.66
C TYR A 36 3.14 6.42 19.78
N GLU A 37 2.58 6.56 20.97
CA GLU A 37 2.95 5.76 22.14
C GLU A 37 1.90 4.67 22.38
N PRO A 38 2.25 3.53 23.00
CA PRO A 38 1.29 2.50 23.40
C PRO A 38 0.16 3.02 24.29
N GLY A 39 0.44 4.07 25.08
CA GLY A 39 -0.54 4.76 25.91
C GLY A 39 -1.51 5.67 25.14
N GLY A 40 -1.37 5.74 23.81
CA GLY A 40 -2.29 6.40 22.89
C GLY A 40 -2.05 7.88 22.60
N ALA A 41 -0.96 8.43 23.11
CA ALA A 41 -0.50 9.76 22.69
C ALA A 41 -0.02 9.71 21.24
N LEU A 42 -0.49 10.66 20.44
CA LEU A 42 -0.04 10.89 19.06
C LEU A 42 0.55 12.30 18.97
N ALA A 43 1.79 12.43 18.49
CA ALA A 43 2.49 13.71 18.42
C ALA A 43 3.06 13.95 17.03
N LEU A 44 2.91 15.16 16.49
CA LEU A 44 3.59 15.58 15.26
C LEU A 44 5.09 15.59 15.51
N ASP A 45 5.85 14.88 14.68
CA ASP A 45 7.29 14.91 14.69
C ASP A 45 7.79 16.20 14.03
N THR A 46 8.32 17.10 14.85
CA THR A 46 8.90 18.36 14.39
C THR A 46 10.42 18.34 14.34
N GLN A 47 11.05 17.21 14.70
CA GLN A 47 12.49 17.08 14.81
C GLN A 47 13.07 16.31 13.62
N SER A 48 12.41 15.22 13.20
CA SER A 48 12.87 14.37 12.10
C SER A 48 11.71 13.86 11.23
N PRO A 49 10.87 14.76 10.66
CA PRO A 49 9.79 14.35 9.78
C PRO A 49 10.33 13.62 8.54
N LEU A 50 9.62 12.60 8.08
CA LEU A 50 9.95 11.93 6.82
C LEU A 50 9.73 12.88 5.64
N PRO A 51 10.64 12.92 4.65
CA PRO A 51 10.51 13.78 3.49
C PRO A 51 9.36 13.32 2.58
N LEU A 52 9.02 14.16 1.61
CA LEU A 52 8.30 13.70 0.43
C LEU A 52 9.23 12.81 -0.39
N PHE A 53 8.70 11.72 -0.93
CA PHE A 53 9.44 10.80 -1.78
C PHE A 53 8.94 10.90 -3.22
N ASP A 54 9.88 11.12 -4.13
CA ASP A 54 9.64 11.13 -5.57
C ASP A 54 9.75 9.72 -6.18
N ASP A 55 10.09 8.71 -5.38
CA ASP A 55 10.12 7.29 -5.75
C ASP A 55 9.67 6.44 -4.55
N ASP A 56 9.34 5.17 -4.79
CA ASP A 56 9.01 4.25 -3.70
C ASP A 56 10.26 4.00 -2.82
N GLU A 57 10.14 4.23 -1.51
CA GLU A 57 11.26 4.05 -0.57
C GLU A 57 11.22 2.63 0.03
N PRO A 58 12.26 1.80 -0.19
CA PRO A 58 12.29 0.43 0.30
C PRO A 58 12.41 0.34 1.82
N THR A 59 11.76 -0.65 2.39
CA THR A 59 11.85 -1.02 3.81
C THR A 59 11.96 -2.54 3.94
N ARG A 60 12.24 -3.01 5.16
CA ARG A 60 12.20 -4.46 5.45
C ARG A 60 10.80 -5.09 5.29
N PHE A 61 9.75 -4.29 5.09
CA PHE A 61 8.35 -4.74 5.08
C PHE A 61 7.59 -4.44 3.78
N GLY A 62 8.30 -4.03 2.74
CA GLY A 62 7.71 -3.49 1.51
C GLY A 62 8.23 -2.09 1.27
N VAL A 63 7.42 -1.24 0.64
CA VAL A 63 7.83 0.12 0.28
C VAL A 63 6.94 1.18 0.94
N ILE A 64 7.51 2.31 1.33
CA ILE A 64 6.72 3.52 1.55
C ILE A 64 6.43 4.09 0.16
N PRO A 65 5.17 4.35 -0.21
CA PRO A 65 4.86 4.82 -1.55
C PRO A 65 5.42 6.22 -1.82
N ARG A 66 5.78 6.49 -3.07
CA ARG A 66 6.00 7.86 -3.58
C ARG A 66 4.77 8.76 -3.36
N ASP A 67 4.96 10.06 -3.20
CA ASP A 67 3.91 11.03 -2.85
C ASP A 67 3.42 11.88 -4.02
N ASP A 68 4.16 11.87 -5.12
CA ASP A 68 4.02 12.76 -6.28
C ASP A 68 3.03 12.26 -7.35
N LEU A 69 2.37 11.13 -7.12
CA LEU A 69 1.31 10.68 -8.02
C LEU A 69 0.14 11.68 -8.01
N PRO A 70 -0.37 12.09 -9.20
CA PRO A 70 -1.41 13.11 -9.35
C PRO A 70 -2.80 12.52 -9.08
N ARG A 71 -2.98 12.00 -7.86
CA ARG A 71 -4.21 11.35 -7.43
C ARG A 71 -5.31 12.38 -7.21
N GLU A 72 -6.41 12.23 -7.94
CA GLU A 72 -7.63 12.99 -7.73
C GLU A 72 -8.62 12.15 -6.90
N GLY A 73 -9.48 12.82 -6.12
CA GLY A 73 -10.52 12.17 -5.31
C GLY A 73 -10.30 12.21 -3.80
N ASP A 74 -11.36 11.79 -3.09
CA ASP A 74 -11.50 11.97 -1.64
C ASP A 74 -11.29 10.71 -0.82
N ASP A 75 -11.09 9.56 -1.47
CA ASP A 75 -10.84 8.28 -0.81
C ASP A 75 -9.67 8.39 0.17
N PHE A 76 -9.64 7.52 1.18
CA PHE A 76 -8.57 7.46 2.16
C PHE A 76 -7.91 6.10 2.11
N GLU A 77 -6.59 6.11 1.98
CA GLU A 77 -5.79 4.90 1.86
C GLU A 77 -5.08 4.60 3.17
N VAL A 78 -5.11 3.34 3.58
CA VAL A 78 -4.38 2.88 4.76
C VAL A 78 -3.37 1.82 4.36
N ILE A 79 -2.12 2.02 4.76
CA ILE A 79 -1.02 1.10 4.50
C ILE A 79 -0.38 0.76 5.83
N PHE A 80 -0.11 -0.53 6.06
CA PHE A 80 0.63 -0.98 7.24
C PHE A 80 1.91 -1.71 6.82
N LEU A 81 3.04 -1.24 7.33
CA LEU A 81 4.37 -1.82 7.14
C LEU A 81 4.92 -2.24 8.51
N GLY A 82 4.90 -3.54 8.80
CA GLY A 82 5.31 -4.05 10.10
C GLY A 82 5.13 -5.56 10.26
N CYS A 83 5.15 -6.00 11.52
CA CYS A 83 4.91 -7.39 11.90
C CYS A 83 3.58 -7.56 12.63
N ALA A 84 3.06 -8.79 12.59
CA ALA A 84 2.24 -9.32 13.67
C ALA A 84 3.13 -9.69 14.87
N HIS A 85 2.67 -9.44 16.09
CA HIS A 85 3.41 -9.65 17.33
C HIS A 85 2.63 -10.55 18.30
N ALA A 86 3.24 -11.68 18.67
CA ALA A 86 2.74 -12.55 19.71
C ALA A 86 2.76 -11.85 21.07
N GLN A 87 1.72 -12.09 21.87
CA GLN A 87 1.51 -11.37 23.12
C GLN A 87 2.13 -12.09 24.33
N ARG A 88 2.50 -11.32 25.37
CA ARG A 88 2.95 -11.84 26.69
C ARG A 88 4.15 -12.81 26.65
N VAL A 89 5.18 -12.49 25.86
CA VAL A 89 6.51 -13.18 25.80
C VAL A 89 6.47 -14.63 25.27
N ARG A 90 5.30 -15.18 24.94
CA ARG A 90 5.17 -16.55 24.42
C ARG A 90 5.08 -16.55 22.89
N ALA A 91 5.86 -17.41 22.25
CA ALA A 91 5.67 -17.69 20.83
C ALA A 91 4.32 -18.41 20.62
N VAL A 92 3.67 -18.14 19.48
CA VAL A 92 2.39 -18.75 19.09
C VAL A 92 2.52 -19.38 17.70
N ASP A 93 1.74 -20.42 17.44
CA ASP A 93 1.77 -21.11 16.14
C ASP A 93 0.95 -20.33 15.10
N ALA A 94 -0.14 -19.71 15.56
CA ALA A 94 -1.00 -18.87 14.76
C ALA A 94 -1.68 -17.78 15.61
N MET A 95 -2.07 -16.68 14.98
CA MET A 95 -2.88 -15.63 15.58
C MET A 95 -3.69 -14.87 14.52
N GLU A 96 -4.70 -14.14 14.98
CA GLU A 96 -5.37 -13.12 14.16
C GLU A 96 -4.84 -11.74 14.56
N VAL A 97 -4.59 -10.89 13.57
CA VAL A 97 -4.33 -9.47 13.78
C VAL A 97 -5.45 -8.63 13.19
N ALA A 98 -5.70 -7.46 13.77
CA ALA A 98 -6.71 -6.54 13.28
C ALA A 98 -6.17 -5.11 13.25
N LEU A 99 -6.53 -4.38 12.20
CA LEU A 99 -6.34 -2.94 12.08
C LEU A 99 -7.73 -2.32 11.95
N SER A 100 -8.02 -1.30 12.76
CA SER A 100 -9.23 -0.49 12.65
C SER A 100 -8.86 0.98 12.46
N VAL A 101 -9.57 1.67 11.57
CA VAL A 101 -9.48 3.11 11.33
C VAL A 101 -10.90 3.65 11.24
N GLY A 102 -11.37 4.29 12.30
CA GLY A 102 -12.77 4.64 12.47
C GLY A 102 -13.67 3.40 12.34
N PRO A 103 -14.72 3.41 11.50
CA PRO A 103 -15.63 2.27 11.34
C PRO A 103 -15.05 1.12 10.49
N ALA A 104 -13.90 1.31 9.84
CA ALA A 104 -13.31 0.31 8.97
C ALA A 104 -12.37 -0.61 9.76
N THR A 105 -12.70 -1.91 9.85
CA THR A 105 -11.83 -2.94 10.43
C THR A 105 -11.50 -3.99 9.38
N ARG A 106 -10.23 -4.40 9.28
CA ARG A 106 -9.79 -5.59 8.54
C ARG A 106 -8.99 -6.52 9.43
N ARG A 107 -8.96 -7.80 9.07
CA ARG A 107 -8.28 -8.86 9.81
C ARG A 107 -7.40 -9.70 8.88
N LEU A 108 -6.28 -10.18 9.41
CA LEU A 108 -5.42 -11.16 8.75
C LEU A 108 -5.24 -12.36 9.68
N ALA A 109 -5.27 -13.56 9.10
CA ALA A 109 -4.84 -14.77 9.77
C ALA A 109 -3.34 -14.93 9.55
N VAL A 110 -2.59 -15.09 10.64
CA VAL A 110 -1.13 -15.14 10.65
C VAL A 110 -0.68 -16.47 11.22
N PHE A 111 0.14 -17.18 10.47
CA PHE A 111 0.69 -18.48 10.82
C PHE A 111 2.21 -18.42 10.87
N GLY A 112 2.81 -19.22 11.73
CA GLY A 112 4.22 -19.54 11.60
C GLY A 112 4.53 -20.35 10.35
N ASP A 113 5.80 -20.67 10.16
CA ASP A 113 6.24 -21.34 8.94
C ASP A 113 5.58 -22.70 8.78
N ARG A 114 5.04 -22.91 7.59
CA ARG A 114 4.36 -24.14 7.16
C ARG A 114 4.89 -24.57 5.82
N ARG A 115 4.78 -25.86 5.56
CA ARG A 115 5.02 -26.50 4.28
C ARG A 115 3.98 -27.58 3.98
N TRP A 116 3.81 -27.91 2.71
CA TRP A 116 3.08 -29.09 2.26
C TRP A 116 3.78 -30.38 2.71
N THR A 117 2.98 -31.35 3.12
CA THR A 117 3.34 -32.74 3.43
C THR A 117 2.33 -33.68 2.76
N ASP A 118 2.60 -34.98 2.76
CA ASP A 118 1.67 -35.98 2.21
C ASP A 118 0.30 -35.97 2.92
N ALA A 119 0.24 -35.49 4.16
CA ALA A 119 -0.99 -35.37 4.95
C ALA A 119 -1.68 -33.99 4.82
N GLY A 120 -1.14 -33.07 4.00
CA GLY A 120 -1.60 -31.69 3.88
C GLY A 120 -0.63 -30.67 4.52
N PRO A 121 -1.11 -29.47 4.91
CA PRO A 121 -0.27 -28.47 5.57
C PRO A 121 0.32 -29.03 6.87
N SER A 122 1.62 -28.84 7.06
CA SER A 122 2.25 -29.09 8.37
C SER A 122 1.69 -28.16 9.45
N ALA A 123 1.84 -28.57 10.71
CA ALA A 123 1.59 -27.68 11.84
C ALA A 123 2.52 -26.45 11.75
N PRO A 124 2.04 -25.22 12.03
CA PRO A 124 2.87 -24.03 11.99
C PRO A 124 3.97 -24.10 13.05
N GLN A 125 5.17 -23.61 12.71
CA GLN A 125 6.22 -23.41 13.70
C GLN A 125 5.91 -22.21 14.60
N PRO A 126 6.16 -22.26 15.92
CA PRO A 126 5.90 -21.12 16.80
C PRO A 126 6.72 -19.88 16.38
N PHE A 127 6.08 -18.70 16.36
CA PHE A 127 6.74 -17.42 16.09
C PHE A 127 6.44 -16.38 17.17
N ARG A 128 7.34 -15.40 17.31
CA ARG A 128 7.13 -14.20 18.15
C ARG A 128 6.71 -12.98 17.36
N ALA A 129 7.30 -12.82 16.17
CA ALA A 129 6.93 -11.78 15.23
C ALA A 129 6.88 -12.38 13.82
N MET A 130 5.89 -11.99 13.02
CA MET A 130 5.74 -12.42 11.63
C MET A 130 5.55 -11.20 10.73
N PRO A 131 6.48 -10.90 9.80
CA PRO A 131 6.34 -9.78 8.88
C PRO A 131 5.05 -9.88 8.04
N LEU A 132 4.29 -8.80 7.96
CA LEU A 132 3.06 -8.71 7.15
C LEU A 132 3.39 -8.16 5.77
N THR A 133 4.07 -8.96 4.96
CA THR A 133 4.59 -8.56 3.64
C THR A 133 4.00 -9.41 2.52
N TRP A 134 4.14 -8.93 1.29
CA TRP A 134 3.76 -9.68 0.09
C TRP A 134 4.50 -11.02 -0.05
N GLN A 135 5.75 -11.11 0.42
CA GLN A 135 6.52 -12.37 0.42
C GLN A 135 5.92 -13.45 1.32
N ASN A 136 5.19 -13.03 2.35
CA ASN A 136 4.52 -13.91 3.28
C ASN A 136 3.05 -14.21 2.90
N ALA A 137 2.55 -13.62 1.82
CA ALA A 137 1.21 -13.85 1.30
C ALA A 137 1.20 -14.92 0.19
N PHE A 138 0.01 -15.43 -0.14
CA PHE A 138 -0.15 -16.39 -1.25
C PHE A 138 0.46 -15.85 -2.55
N GLY A 139 1.19 -16.68 -3.27
CA GLY A 139 1.79 -16.33 -4.55
C GLY A 139 3.08 -17.09 -4.81
N GLY A 140 3.93 -16.50 -5.64
CA GLY A 140 5.24 -17.03 -5.96
C GLY A 140 5.46 -17.24 -7.45
N ALA A 141 6.72 -17.48 -7.79
CA ALA A 141 7.18 -17.79 -9.13
C ALA A 141 8.14 -18.97 -9.09
N CYS A 142 8.15 -19.78 -10.13
CA CYS A 142 9.04 -20.92 -10.28
C CYS A 142 9.60 -20.94 -11.70
N VAL A 143 10.88 -21.28 -11.83
CA VAL A 143 11.49 -21.54 -13.13
C VAL A 143 11.20 -22.99 -13.50
N ALA A 144 10.51 -23.19 -14.62
CA ALA A 144 10.32 -24.49 -15.23
C ALA A 144 11.19 -24.60 -16.48
N LEU A 145 11.93 -25.69 -16.59
CA LEU A 145 12.58 -26.07 -17.84
C LEU A 145 11.53 -26.75 -18.72
N ILE A 146 11.38 -26.29 -19.95
CA ILE A 146 10.49 -26.89 -20.97
C ILE A 146 11.28 -27.71 -22.00
N ASP A 147 12.58 -27.49 -22.09
CA ASP A 147 13.56 -28.39 -22.70
C ASP A 147 14.94 -28.16 -22.04
N ARG A 148 16.02 -28.68 -22.63
CA ARG A 148 17.39 -28.58 -22.07
C ARG A 148 17.90 -27.15 -21.93
N GLU A 149 17.43 -26.22 -22.75
CA GLU A 149 17.99 -24.87 -22.89
C GLU A 149 16.94 -23.76 -22.78
N ALA A 150 15.66 -24.11 -22.61
CA ALA A 150 14.55 -23.16 -22.51
C ALA A 150 13.96 -23.12 -21.08
N PRO A 151 14.44 -22.19 -20.22
CA PRO A 151 13.77 -21.86 -18.98
C PRO A 151 12.58 -20.91 -19.22
N VAL A 152 11.47 -21.18 -18.55
CA VAL A 152 10.31 -20.28 -18.48
C VAL A 152 9.92 -20.00 -17.04
N ILE A 153 9.33 -18.83 -16.79
CA ILE A 153 8.83 -18.48 -15.46
C ILE A 153 7.32 -18.75 -15.44
N VAL A 154 6.89 -19.67 -14.58
CA VAL A 154 5.49 -19.82 -14.21
C VAL A 154 5.26 -19.07 -12.90
N THR A 155 4.14 -18.36 -12.78
CA THR A 155 3.96 -17.40 -11.69
C THR A 155 2.50 -17.19 -11.32
N GLU A 156 2.25 -16.96 -10.04
CA GLU A 156 1.03 -16.31 -9.57
C GLU A 156 1.19 -14.80 -9.78
N ALA A 157 0.73 -14.34 -10.94
CA ALA A 157 0.96 -12.97 -11.41
C ALA A 157 0.39 -11.88 -10.49
N ARG A 158 -0.58 -12.22 -9.63
CA ARG A 158 -1.09 -11.29 -8.60
C ARG A 158 -0.05 -10.98 -7.53
N ASN A 159 0.86 -11.91 -7.24
CA ASN A 159 1.93 -11.75 -6.26
C ASN A 159 3.13 -12.68 -6.57
N PRO A 160 3.98 -12.34 -7.54
CA PRO A 160 5.14 -13.17 -7.91
C PRO A 160 6.17 -13.35 -6.80
N ALA A 161 6.20 -12.43 -5.83
CA ALA A 161 7.14 -12.45 -4.71
C ALA A 161 6.66 -13.32 -3.53
N GLY A 162 5.40 -13.77 -3.54
CA GLY A 162 4.80 -14.56 -2.47
C GLY A 162 5.27 -16.01 -2.43
N LYS A 163 4.53 -16.82 -1.65
CA LYS A 163 4.75 -18.27 -1.55
C LYS A 163 3.44 -19.06 -1.44
N GLY A 164 3.51 -20.36 -1.71
CA GLY A 164 2.35 -21.27 -1.70
C GLY A 164 1.68 -21.51 -3.06
N PHE A 165 2.12 -20.85 -4.13
CA PHE A 165 1.69 -21.16 -5.49
C PHE A 165 2.16 -22.56 -5.93
N ASP A 166 1.24 -23.37 -6.45
CA ASP A 166 1.58 -24.64 -7.10
C ASP A 166 1.88 -24.41 -8.59
N PRO A 167 3.15 -24.52 -9.02
CA PRO A 167 3.54 -24.20 -10.41
C PRO A 167 3.16 -25.28 -11.42
N TRP A 168 2.89 -26.50 -10.98
CA TRP A 168 2.71 -27.67 -11.85
C TRP A 168 1.56 -27.52 -12.86
N PRO A 169 0.35 -27.06 -12.49
CA PRO A 169 -0.74 -26.89 -13.47
C PRO A 169 -0.36 -25.97 -14.64
N GLN A 170 0.28 -24.83 -14.34
CA GLN A 170 0.75 -23.91 -15.39
C GLN A 170 1.88 -24.51 -16.22
N ALA A 171 2.85 -25.16 -15.56
CA ALA A 171 3.99 -25.77 -16.24
C ALA A 171 3.56 -26.90 -17.19
N LEU A 172 2.61 -27.73 -16.77
CA LEU A 172 2.07 -28.82 -17.59
C LEU A 172 1.27 -28.30 -18.79
N ALA A 173 0.43 -27.28 -18.60
CA ALA A 173 -0.31 -26.64 -19.69
C ALA A 173 0.65 -26.04 -20.74
N LEU A 174 1.73 -25.39 -20.28
CA LEU A 174 2.75 -24.87 -21.17
C LEU A 174 3.50 -26.00 -21.90
N ALA A 175 3.81 -27.08 -21.19
CA ALA A 175 4.51 -28.21 -21.78
C ALA A 175 3.69 -28.92 -22.87
N GLU A 176 2.38 -29.02 -22.69
CA GLU A 176 1.46 -29.49 -23.71
C GLU A 176 1.45 -28.54 -24.92
N PHE A 177 1.28 -27.24 -24.70
CA PHE A 177 1.24 -26.23 -25.75
C PHE A 177 2.52 -26.22 -26.61
N LEU A 178 3.68 -26.34 -25.97
CA LEU A 178 4.99 -26.32 -26.63
C LEU A 178 5.45 -27.70 -27.12
N ARG A 179 4.71 -28.77 -26.81
CA ARG A 179 5.07 -30.17 -27.12
C ARG A 179 6.45 -30.54 -26.57
N CYS A 180 6.63 -30.32 -25.27
CA CYS A 180 7.89 -30.60 -24.59
C CYS A 180 8.36 -32.05 -24.76
N PRO A 181 9.68 -32.28 -24.86
CA PRO A 181 10.24 -33.62 -24.95
C PRO A 181 10.05 -34.41 -23.64
N PRO A 182 10.17 -35.75 -23.67
CA PRO A 182 10.10 -36.57 -22.46
C PRO A 182 11.07 -36.11 -21.38
N GLY A 183 10.60 -36.06 -20.13
CA GLY A 183 11.37 -35.55 -18.98
C GLY A 183 11.16 -34.07 -18.68
N TYR A 184 10.33 -33.37 -19.47
CA TYR A 184 9.92 -31.98 -19.25
C TYR A 184 8.39 -31.89 -19.11
N PRO A 185 7.86 -30.90 -18.35
CA PRO A 185 8.59 -29.84 -17.69
C PRO A 185 9.33 -30.35 -16.44
N SER A 186 10.49 -29.78 -16.16
CA SER A 186 11.27 -30.07 -14.96
C SER A 186 11.39 -28.79 -14.14
N LEU A 187 11.03 -28.86 -12.85
CA LEU A 187 11.03 -27.70 -11.97
C LEU A 187 11.19 -28.14 -10.51
N ASP A 188 11.78 -27.25 -9.70
CA ASP A 188 11.87 -27.40 -8.25
C ASP A 188 10.80 -26.51 -7.60
N ALA A 189 9.65 -27.12 -7.29
CA ALA A 189 8.53 -26.41 -6.70
C ALA A 189 8.76 -26.26 -5.19
N SER A 190 8.73 -25.01 -4.70
CA SER A 190 8.68 -24.76 -3.27
C SER A 190 7.44 -25.42 -2.65
N LEU A 191 7.63 -26.05 -1.49
CA LEU A 191 6.54 -26.61 -0.69
C LEU A 191 6.08 -25.65 0.41
N GLU A 192 6.67 -24.46 0.50
CA GLU A 192 6.33 -23.48 1.53
C GLU A 192 4.91 -22.96 1.36
N LEU A 193 4.25 -22.71 2.50
CA LEU A 193 2.94 -22.09 2.57
C LEU A 193 3.07 -20.64 3.04
N PRO A 194 2.14 -19.75 2.65
CA PRO A 194 2.14 -18.37 3.12
C PRO A 194 1.93 -18.31 4.63
N ASN A 195 2.47 -17.27 5.25
CA ASN A 195 2.25 -16.98 6.67
C ASN A 195 1.03 -16.07 6.86
N VAL A 196 0.67 -15.28 5.85
CA VAL A 196 -0.41 -14.29 5.91
C VAL A 196 -1.52 -14.70 4.95
N GLU A 197 -2.71 -14.91 5.50
CA GLU A 197 -3.90 -15.32 4.77
C GLU A 197 -5.10 -14.46 5.14
N SER A 198 -6.09 -14.40 4.26
CA SER A 198 -7.40 -13.84 4.60
C SER A 198 -8.17 -14.84 5.49
N PRO A 199 -8.74 -14.41 6.63
CA PRO A 199 -9.52 -15.32 7.51
C PRO A 199 -10.68 -16.02 6.81
N GLY A 200 -11.24 -15.41 5.75
CA GLY A 200 -12.34 -15.96 4.96
C GLY A 200 -11.91 -16.95 3.87
N ALA A 201 -10.61 -17.10 3.61
CA ALA A 201 -10.08 -17.89 2.49
C ALA A 201 -8.78 -18.60 2.87
N LEU A 202 -8.81 -19.35 3.97
CA LEU A 202 -7.65 -20.10 4.46
C LEU A 202 -7.25 -21.25 3.52
N ILE A 203 -5.95 -21.45 3.34
CA ILE A 203 -5.39 -22.53 2.51
C ILE A 203 -5.42 -23.85 3.28
N ARG A 204 -6.10 -24.83 2.70
CA ARG A 204 -6.24 -26.19 3.26
C ARG A 204 -5.80 -27.27 2.27
N ARG A 205 -5.90 -26.99 0.97
CA ARG A 205 -5.56 -27.89 -0.13
C ARG A 205 -4.58 -27.24 -1.09
N ARG A 206 -3.84 -28.07 -1.84
CA ARG A 206 -2.77 -27.60 -2.75
C ARG A 206 -3.33 -26.81 -3.93
N GLU A 207 -4.58 -27.07 -4.28
CA GLU A 207 -5.31 -26.41 -5.35
C GLU A 207 -5.95 -25.07 -4.90
N ASP A 208 -5.94 -24.78 -3.60
CA ASP A 208 -6.47 -23.51 -3.11
C ASP A 208 -5.59 -22.35 -3.62
N ALA A 209 -6.20 -21.45 -4.38
CA ALA A 209 -5.52 -20.30 -4.99
C ALA A 209 -6.14 -18.95 -4.56
N PRO A 210 -6.18 -18.64 -3.25
CA PRO A 210 -6.85 -17.44 -2.75
C PRO A 210 -6.19 -16.16 -3.29
N ALA A 211 -6.89 -15.03 -3.15
CA ALA A 211 -6.24 -13.74 -3.37
C ALA A 211 -5.12 -13.53 -2.33
N PRO A 212 -3.93 -13.03 -2.73
CA PRO A 212 -2.87 -12.71 -1.79
C PRO A 212 -3.33 -11.68 -0.75
N ALA A 213 -3.14 -11.97 0.54
CA ALA A 213 -3.57 -11.11 1.64
C ALA A 213 -2.38 -10.33 2.22
N SER A 214 -2.43 -9.00 2.17
CA SER A 214 -1.40 -8.10 2.70
C SER A 214 -1.97 -6.70 2.90
N TRP A 215 -1.47 -5.96 3.88
CA TRP A 215 -1.78 -4.53 4.07
C TRP A 215 -0.59 -3.62 3.71
N ALA A 216 0.50 -4.21 3.24
CA ALA A 216 1.63 -3.46 2.70
C ALA A 216 1.25 -2.80 1.37
N THR A 217 2.02 -1.76 1.00
CA THR A 217 1.86 -1.04 -0.26
C THR A 217 1.78 -2.01 -1.44
N LEU A 218 0.78 -1.86 -2.28
CA LEU A 218 0.59 -2.66 -3.47
C LEU A 218 1.65 -2.28 -4.53
N PRO A 219 2.48 -3.20 -5.02
CA PRO A 219 3.49 -2.89 -6.04
C PRO A 219 2.82 -2.46 -7.36
N LEU A 220 3.29 -1.36 -7.98
CA LEU A 220 2.81 -0.89 -9.28
C LEU A 220 2.98 -1.94 -10.39
N SER A 221 4.00 -2.80 -10.24
CA SER A 221 4.34 -3.88 -11.18
C SER A 221 3.45 -5.12 -11.05
N SER A 222 2.60 -5.21 -10.03
CA SER A 222 1.74 -6.38 -9.82
C SER A 222 0.54 -6.37 -10.77
N VAL A 223 0.08 -7.56 -11.19
CA VAL A 223 -1.19 -7.66 -11.95
C VAL A 223 -2.37 -7.16 -11.12
N ALA A 224 -2.32 -7.31 -9.79
CA ALA A 224 -3.33 -6.77 -8.89
C ALA A 224 -3.46 -5.24 -8.97
N HIS A 225 -2.37 -4.52 -9.18
CA HIS A 225 -2.41 -3.08 -9.48
C HIS A 225 -2.90 -2.83 -10.92
N ALA A 226 -2.39 -3.60 -11.88
CA ALA A 226 -2.73 -3.41 -13.29
C ALA A 226 -4.23 -3.52 -13.58
N LEU A 227 -4.92 -4.44 -12.90
CA LEU A 227 -6.36 -4.64 -13.01
C LEU A 227 -7.21 -3.43 -12.56
N ARG A 228 -6.62 -2.47 -11.83
CA ARG A 228 -7.30 -1.24 -11.40
C ARG A 228 -7.15 -0.10 -12.41
N MET A 229 -6.25 -0.21 -13.38
CA MET A 229 -5.90 0.92 -14.23
C MET A 229 -7.02 1.31 -15.20
N ILE A 230 -7.85 0.35 -15.60
CA ILE A 230 -8.81 0.51 -16.70
C ILE A 230 -10.23 0.17 -16.21
N ASP A 231 -11.18 1.05 -16.50
CA ASP A 231 -12.61 0.75 -16.43
C ASP A 231 -12.99 -0.08 -17.65
N LEU A 232 -13.00 -1.40 -17.49
CA LEU A 232 -13.23 -2.32 -18.62
C LEU A 232 -14.62 -2.16 -19.25
N PRO A 233 -15.74 -2.08 -18.48
CA PRO A 233 -17.05 -1.79 -19.04
C PRO A 233 -17.09 -0.51 -19.87
N ARG A 234 -16.56 0.61 -19.35
CA ARG A 234 -16.55 1.88 -20.09
C ARG A 234 -15.65 1.81 -21.32
N THR A 235 -14.48 1.19 -21.19
CA THR A 235 -13.55 0.99 -22.30
C THR A 235 -14.21 0.26 -23.46
N GLN A 236 -14.97 -0.81 -23.18
CA GLN A 236 -15.72 -1.54 -24.20
C GLN A 236 -16.80 -0.68 -24.87
N SER A 237 -17.50 0.15 -24.10
CA SER A 237 -18.55 1.04 -24.63
C SER A 237 -18.02 2.23 -25.45
N GLU A 238 -16.91 2.83 -25.03
CA GLU A 238 -16.34 4.03 -25.65
C GLU A 238 -15.35 3.72 -26.78
N GLY A 239 -14.93 2.46 -26.93
CA GLY A 239 -13.96 2.04 -27.96
C GLY A 239 -12.55 2.60 -27.74
N ARG A 240 -12.26 3.14 -26.54
CA ARG A 240 -10.96 3.67 -26.13
C ARG A 240 -10.68 3.35 -24.66
N PRO A 241 -9.42 3.20 -24.23
CA PRO A 241 -9.09 2.97 -22.82
C PRO A 241 -9.64 4.10 -21.94
N VAL A 242 -10.44 3.73 -20.94
CA VAL A 242 -10.92 4.65 -19.90
C VAL A 242 -10.15 4.35 -18.62
N LEU A 243 -9.30 5.28 -18.20
CA LEU A 243 -8.50 5.14 -16.99
C LEU A 243 -9.34 5.40 -15.73
N THR A 244 -9.05 4.69 -14.64
CA THR A 244 -9.70 4.92 -13.34
C THR A 244 -8.79 5.68 -12.39
N GLU A 245 -9.35 6.43 -11.45
CA GLU A 245 -8.57 7.06 -10.37
C GLU A 245 -7.87 6.05 -9.45
N GLN A 246 -8.36 4.81 -9.41
CA GLN A 246 -7.74 3.75 -8.64
C GLN A 246 -6.34 3.37 -9.15
N ARG A 247 -5.94 3.81 -10.35
CA ARG A 247 -4.58 3.65 -10.89
C ARG A 247 -3.50 4.33 -10.06
N PHE A 248 -3.89 5.31 -9.23
CA PHE A 248 -2.99 6.02 -8.33
C PHE A 248 -3.04 5.50 -6.89
N HIS A 249 -3.95 4.56 -6.59
CA HIS A 249 -4.04 3.96 -5.27
C HIS A 249 -2.88 2.98 -5.02
N ARG A 250 -2.23 3.17 -3.89
CA ARG A 250 -1.07 2.43 -3.40
C ARG A 250 -1.46 1.45 -2.28
N ALA A 251 -2.60 1.63 -1.63
CA ALA A 251 -3.14 0.64 -0.70
C ALA A 251 -3.81 -0.55 -1.44
N VAL A 252 -3.99 -1.67 -0.75
CA VAL A 252 -4.88 -2.73 -1.24
C VAL A 252 -6.33 -2.25 -1.24
N SER A 253 -7.17 -2.76 -2.17
CA SER A 253 -8.53 -2.24 -2.39
C SER A 253 -9.38 -2.23 -1.13
N GLU A 254 -9.21 -3.19 -0.23
CA GLU A 254 -9.95 -3.23 1.03
C GLU A 254 -9.60 -2.11 2.01
N TRP A 255 -8.44 -1.47 1.82
CA TRP A 255 -7.93 -0.33 2.59
C TRP A 255 -8.00 1.00 1.83
N VAL A 256 -8.69 1.02 0.70
CA VAL A 256 -9.23 2.24 0.10
C VAL A 256 -10.63 2.41 0.68
N ILE A 257 -10.78 3.33 1.64
CA ILE A 257 -12.00 3.52 2.42
C ILE A 257 -12.51 4.96 2.26
N ALA A 258 -13.77 5.20 2.65
CA ALA A 258 -14.25 6.56 2.81
C ALA A 258 -13.41 7.29 3.87
N ARG A 259 -13.17 8.59 3.68
CA ARG A 259 -12.41 9.41 4.63
C ARG A 259 -13.01 9.30 6.04
N PRO A 260 -12.24 8.80 7.03
CA PRO A 260 -12.71 8.76 8.41
C PRO A 260 -12.92 10.17 8.97
N GLU A 261 -13.75 10.29 10.01
CA GLU A 261 -13.90 11.54 10.76
C GLU A 261 -12.57 11.98 11.40
N GLU A 262 -12.39 13.29 11.56
CA GLU A 262 -11.22 13.82 12.27
C GLU A 262 -11.18 13.29 13.71
N GLY A 263 -10.00 12.82 14.15
CA GLY A 263 -9.85 12.23 15.48
C GLY A 263 -10.44 10.83 15.65
N ALA A 264 -10.97 10.20 14.58
CA ALA A 264 -11.48 8.83 14.63
C ALA A 264 -10.44 7.86 15.21
N GLU A 265 -10.88 6.88 16.01
CA GLU A 265 -9.97 5.93 16.66
C GLU A 265 -9.25 5.05 15.63
N VAL A 266 -7.93 4.92 15.79
CA VAL A 266 -7.10 3.92 15.14
C VAL A 266 -6.73 2.86 16.17
N VAL A 267 -7.02 1.59 15.87
CA VAL A 267 -6.76 0.45 16.77
C VAL A 267 -5.88 -0.56 16.07
N LEU A 268 -4.76 -0.89 16.71
CA LEU A 268 -3.77 -1.88 16.29
C LEU A 268 -3.84 -3.09 17.24
N SER A 269 -4.47 -4.19 16.81
CA SER A 269 -4.54 -5.43 17.60
C SER A 269 -3.55 -6.46 17.07
N GLY A 270 -2.58 -6.84 17.90
CA GLY A 270 -1.54 -7.81 17.54
C GLY A 270 -0.51 -7.27 16.54
N LEU A 271 -0.44 -5.96 16.35
CA LEU A 271 0.46 -5.27 15.41
C LEU A 271 1.57 -4.47 16.12
N ASP A 272 1.58 -4.46 17.45
CA ASP A 272 2.60 -3.86 18.29
C ASP A 272 3.03 -4.86 19.38
N PRO A 273 4.33 -4.92 19.75
CA PRO A 273 4.82 -5.82 20.78
C PRO A 273 4.28 -5.54 22.19
N SER A 274 3.72 -4.35 22.43
CA SER A 274 3.09 -3.98 23.72
C SER A 274 1.63 -4.43 23.85
N GLY A 275 1.03 -4.95 22.79
CA GLY A 275 -0.36 -5.39 22.76
C GLY A 275 -1.24 -4.53 21.90
N GLU A 276 -2.49 -4.36 22.33
CA GLU A 276 -3.42 -3.49 21.63
C GLU A 276 -3.02 -2.03 21.85
N VAL A 277 -2.81 -1.31 20.76
CA VAL A 277 -2.47 0.12 20.77
C VAL A 277 -3.61 0.90 20.13
N ARG A 278 -3.98 2.02 20.76
CA ARG A 278 -5.08 2.89 20.34
C ARG A 278 -4.59 4.32 20.29
N PHE A 279 -4.87 5.04 19.22
CA PHE A 279 -4.61 6.47 19.13
C PHE A 279 -5.61 7.13 18.18
N PRO A 280 -5.91 8.43 18.33
CA PRO A 280 -6.80 9.12 17.40
C PRO A 280 -6.10 9.35 16.04
N LEU A 281 -6.87 9.37 14.96
CA LEU A 281 -6.40 9.86 13.66
C LEU A 281 -5.96 11.33 13.80
N PRO A 282 -4.85 11.77 13.18
CA PRO A 282 -4.36 13.13 13.37
C PRO A 282 -5.37 14.22 12.98
N THR A 283 -5.62 15.18 13.87
CA THR A 283 -6.50 16.34 13.65
C THR A 283 -5.76 17.56 13.05
N LEU A 284 -4.69 17.31 12.28
CA LEU A 284 -3.88 18.36 11.69
C LEU A 284 -4.54 18.91 10.43
N ARG A 285 -4.87 20.20 10.42
CA ARG A 285 -5.31 20.92 9.22
C ARG A 285 -4.10 21.49 8.50
N VAL A 286 -3.97 21.16 7.21
CA VAL A 286 -2.90 21.67 6.35
C VAL A 286 -3.53 22.61 5.32
N LEU A 287 -3.06 23.84 5.27
CA LEU A 287 -3.60 24.92 4.44
C LEU A 287 -2.50 25.46 3.52
N ALA A 288 -2.88 25.80 2.29
CA ALA A 288 -2.05 26.50 1.32
C ALA A 288 -2.65 27.88 1.06
N ASP A 289 -1.94 28.92 1.50
CA ASP A 289 -2.29 30.32 1.26
C ASP A 289 -1.60 30.77 -0.05
N PHE A 290 -2.35 30.90 -1.13
CA PHE A 290 -1.87 31.36 -2.43
C PHE A 290 -1.91 32.88 -2.51
N ASP A 291 -0.87 33.48 -3.10
CA ASP A 291 -0.81 34.89 -3.50
C ASP A 291 -0.37 34.95 -4.96
N VAL A 292 -1.28 35.43 -5.83
CA VAL A 292 -1.06 35.59 -7.27
C VAL A 292 -1.30 37.06 -7.62
N GLY A 293 -0.22 37.82 -7.80
CA GLY A 293 -0.32 39.26 -8.08
C GLY A 293 -1.11 40.07 -7.05
N GLY A 294 -1.08 39.69 -5.77
CA GLY A 294 -1.81 40.34 -4.69
C GLY A 294 -3.21 39.77 -4.42
N ALA A 295 -3.74 38.95 -5.31
CA ALA A 295 -4.98 38.20 -5.04
C ALA A 295 -4.67 37.00 -4.16
N ARG A 296 -5.34 36.94 -3.00
CA ARG A 296 -5.09 35.90 -1.99
C ARG A 296 -6.25 34.93 -1.86
N THR A 297 -5.94 33.64 -1.82
CA THR A 297 -6.91 32.58 -1.52
C THR A 297 -6.27 31.50 -0.65
N THR A 298 -7.07 30.84 0.18
CA THR A 298 -6.61 29.74 1.03
C THR A 298 -7.33 28.47 0.62
N VAL A 299 -6.56 27.41 0.39
CA VAL A 299 -7.07 26.07 0.06
C VAL A 299 -6.66 25.11 1.17
N ALA A 300 -7.60 24.31 1.67
CA ALA A 300 -7.28 23.22 2.60
C ALA A 300 -6.84 21.97 1.82
N LEU A 301 -5.75 21.35 2.24
CA LEU A 301 -5.30 20.08 1.68
C LEU A 301 -6.04 18.94 2.39
N ALA A 302 -6.58 18.02 1.60
CA ALA A 302 -7.31 16.88 2.09
C ALA A 302 -6.37 15.72 2.46
N PRO A 303 -6.53 15.07 3.64
CA PRO A 303 -5.78 13.87 3.97
C PRO A 303 -6.23 12.71 3.06
N GLN A 304 -5.27 12.03 2.46
CA GLN A 304 -5.53 11.05 1.40
C GLN A 304 -4.89 9.68 1.65
N THR A 305 -3.72 9.62 2.29
CA THR A 305 -3.01 8.36 2.51
C THR A 305 -2.36 8.36 3.89
N MET A 306 -2.63 7.33 4.68
CA MET A 306 -1.97 7.05 5.95
C MET A 306 -1.07 5.82 5.82
N VAL A 307 0.20 5.97 6.18
CA VAL A 307 1.18 4.88 6.24
C VAL A 307 1.59 4.67 7.69
N LEU A 308 1.36 3.47 8.21
CA LEU A 308 1.73 3.03 9.54
C LEU A 308 3.02 2.21 9.49
N LEU A 309 4.08 2.72 10.10
CA LEU A 309 5.36 2.03 10.25
C LEU A 309 5.42 1.39 11.65
N GLY A 310 4.94 0.15 11.75
CA GLY A 310 4.68 -0.52 13.04
C GLY A 310 5.89 -0.54 13.97
N GLU A 311 7.04 -1.02 13.49
CA GLU A 311 8.25 -1.15 14.33
C GLU A 311 8.87 0.19 14.74
N LYS A 312 8.55 1.27 14.03
CA LYS A 312 9.02 2.62 14.34
C LYS A 312 8.01 3.41 15.17
N ARG A 313 6.80 2.87 15.38
CA ARG A 313 5.63 3.57 15.91
C ARG A 313 5.42 4.94 15.28
N THR A 314 5.54 4.97 13.96
CA THR A 314 5.42 6.19 13.15
C THR A 314 4.18 6.09 12.26
N VAL A 315 3.47 7.20 12.12
CA VAL A 315 2.38 7.37 11.16
C VAL A 315 2.75 8.52 10.23
N THR A 316 2.62 8.35 8.92
CA THR A 316 2.62 9.50 8.00
C THR A 316 1.24 9.70 7.43
N VAL A 317 0.83 10.95 7.27
CA VAL A 317 -0.37 11.31 6.51
C VAL A 317 0.02 12.25 5.38
N THR A 318 -0.27 11.84 4.15
CA THR A 318 -0.10 12.66 2.95
C THR A 318 -1.40 13.41 2.67
N TYR A 319 -1.27 14.73 2.54
CA TYR A 319 -2.34 15.69 2.25
C TYR A 319 -2.15 16.25 0.85
N ARG A 320 -3.24 16.44 0.09
CA ARG A 320 -3.18 17.05 -1.25
C ARG A 320 -4.29 18.07 -1.49
N ALA A 321 -3.98 19.07 -2.29
CA ALA A 321 -4.96 19.97 -2.89
C ALA A 321 -4.64 20.15 -4.37
N HIS A 322 -5.66 20.00 -5.20
CA HIS A 322 -5.59 20.35 -6.62
C HIS A 322 -6.03 21.80 -6.79
N VAL A 323 -5.27 22.55 -7.58
CA VAL A 323 -5.56 23.95 -7.87
C VAL A 323 -5.57 24.20 -9.36
N HIS A 324 -6.53 25.00 -9.79
CA HIS A 324 -6.62 25.49 -11.15
C HIS A 324 -6.42 26.99 -11.11
N LEU A 325 -5.43 27.46 -11.85
CA LEU A 325 -5.01 28.85 -11.90
C LEU A 325 -5.12 29.34 -13.33
N ARG A 326 -5.45 30.61 -13.51
CA ARG A 326 -5.25 31.25 -14.80
C ARG A 326 -3.75 31.44 -15.02
N ARG A 327 -3.28 31.19 -16.24
CA ARG A 327 -1.94 31.53 -16.67
C ARG A 327 -1.81 33.05 -16.71
N VAL A 328 -0.86 33.54 -15.93
CA VAL A 328 -0.45 34.94 -15.89
C VAL A 328 1.05 34.94 -15.63
N ASP A 329 1.86 35.05 -16.68
CA ASP A 329 3.31 34.81 -16.60
C ASP A 329 4.08 35.99 -16.01
N GLU A 330 3.49 37.18 -16.05
CA GLU A 330 4.09 38.43 -15.56
C GLU A 330 3.90 38.67 -14.06
N LEU A 331 3.05 37.89 -13.39
CA LEU A 331 2.75 38.05 -11.97
C LEU A 331 3.64 37.15 -11.10
N GLU A 332 4.10 37.69 -9.97
CA GLU A 332 4.65 36.88 -8.89
C GLU A 332 3.56 35.94 -8.34
N LYS A 333 3.93 34.67 -8.20
CA LYS A 333 3.06 33.62 -7.65
C LYS A 333 3.80 32.92 -6.52
N SER A 334 3.21 32.98 -5.33
CA SER A 334 3.70 32.24 -4.16
C SER A 334 2.60 31.43 -3.52
N VAL A 335 2.99 30.35 -2.85
CA VAL A 335 2.13 29.56 -1.99
C VAL A 335 2.81 29.40 -0.64
N ARG A 336 2.12 29.74 0.43
CA ARG A 336 2.60 29.56 1.80
C ARG A 336 1.89 28.39 2.45
N LEU A 337 2.65 27.42 2.96
CA LEU A 337 2.07 26.34 3.74
C LEU A 337 1.83 26.81 5.18
N ARG A 338 0.66 26.47 5.72
CA ARG A 338 0.26 26.74 7.11
C ARG A 338 -0.35 25.48 7.71
N VAL A 339 -0.08 25.24 8.99
CA VAL A 339 -0.63 24.10 9.72
C VAL A 339 -1.32 24.58 10.98
N GLU A 340 -2.48 24.01 11.27
CA GLU A 340 -3.26 24.26 12.48
C GLU A 340 -3.56 22.91 13.15
N ARG A 341 -3.39 22.82 14.47
CA ARG A 341 -3.93 21.70 15.24
C ARG A 341 -5.36 22.07 15.65
N ALA A 342 -6.33 21.21 15.33
CA ALA A 342 -7.70 21.39 15.80
C ALA A 342 -7.81 21.20 17.31
#